data_AF-A0A497BSN0-F1
#
_entry.id   AF-A0A497BSN0-F1
#
_cell.length_a   1.000
_cell.length_b   1.000
_cell.length_c   1.000
_cell.angle_alpha   90.00
_cell.angle_beta   90.00
_cell.angle_gamma   90.00
#
_symmetry.space_group_name_H-M   'P 1'
#
loop_
_entity.id
_entity.type
_entity.pdbx_description
1 polymer ?
#
loop_
_entity_poly.entity_id
_entity_poly.type
_entity_poly.pdbx_seq_one_letter_code
_entity_poly.pdbx_strand_id
1 'polypeptide(L)'
;YLLRNQKLFQLYNFGDGRPFEPDFVLFLTEKVTGKSLVYQLFIEPKGQHLISYEQWKEAFLKQIEAEHRLTVVFQNRDYKLVWLPFYNEQVKKQEFEDEFQRVLLPKP
;
A
#
# COMPACT_ATOMS: atom_id res chain seq x y z
N TYR A 1 -10.62 4.96 6.12
CA TYR A 1 -10.20 6.35 5.86
C TYR A 1 -9.10 6.35 4.82
N LEU A 2 -9.25 7.11 3.73
CA LEU A 2 -8.17 7.34 2.76
C LEU A 2 -7.50 8.67 3.10
N LEU A 3 -6.21 8.64 3.40
CA LEU A 3 -5.42 9.82 3.73
C LEU A 3 -4.44 10.13 2.60
N ARG A 4 -4.36 11.38 2.18
CA ARG A 4 -3.29 11.86 1.30
C ARG A 4 -2.07 12.16 2.14
N ASN A 5 -0.91 11.61 1.78
CA ASN A 5 0.31 11.77 2.57
C ASN A 5 0.79 13.22 2.62
N GLN A 6 0.74 13.97 1.52
CA GLN A 6 1.29 15.34 1.43
C GLN A 6 2.74 15.45 1.97
N LYS A 7 3.57 14.42 1.73
CA LYS A 7 4.96 14.32 2.22
C LYS A 7 5.12 14.30 3.74
N LEU A 8 4.07 13.93 4.49
CA LEU A 8 4.14 13.81 5.94
C LEU A 8 5.10 12.70 6.38
N PHE A 9 5.26 11.64 5.58
CA PHE A 9 6.25 10.59 5.82
C PHE A 9 6.83 10.02 4.53
N GLN A 10 7.97 9.34 4.69
CA GLN A 10 8.70 8.67 3.63
C GLN A 10 9.03 7.24 4.06
N LEU A 11 9.11 6.33 3.10
CA LEU A 11 9.65 4.99 3.26
C LEU A 11 11.01 4.93 2.58
N TYR A 12 11.90 4.08 3.08
CA TYR A 12 13.26 3.95 2.55
C TYR A 12 13.45 2.55 2.00
N ASN A 13 13.86 2.48 0.73
CA ASN A 13 14.11 1.22 0.06
C ASN A 13 15.18 0.41 0.79
N PHE A 14 14.94 -0.89 1.00
CA PHE A 14 15.83 -1.74 1.78
C PHE A 14 17.21 -1.93 1.13
N GLY A 15 17.27 -1.94 -0.21
CA GLY A 15 18.50 -2.18 -0.95
C GLY A 15 19.43 -0.97 -1.04
N ASP A 16 18.90 0.20 -1.42
CA ASP A 16 19.69 1.39 -1.74
C ASP A 16 19.36 2.62 -0.87
N GLY A 17 18.42 2.50 0.07
CA GLY A 17 17.99 3.61 0.92
C GLY A 17 17.24 4.71 0.17
N ARG A 18 16.81 4.50 -1.08
CA ARG A 18 16.11 5.53 -1.85
C ARG A 18 14.77 5.89 -1.17
N PRO A 19 14.49 7.19 -0.96
CA PRO A 19 13.24 7.62 -0.36
C PRO A 19 12.07 7.43 -1.34
N PHE A 20 10.97 6.90 -0.82
CA PHE A 20 9.70 6.73 -1.49
C PHE A 20 8.60 7.43 -0.67
N GLU A 21 7.92 8.37 -1.31
CA GLU A 21 6.81 9.12 -0.72
C GLU A 21 5.51 8.59 -1.31
N PRO A 22 4.71 7.81 -0.56
CA PRO A 22 3.45 7.37 -1.10
C PRO A 22 2.47 8.55 -1.23
N ASP A 23 1.65 8.57 -2.28
CA ASP A 23 0.64 9.61 -2.51
C ASP A 23 -0.52 9.48 -1.51
N PHE A 24 -1.00 8.25 -1.29
CA PHE A 24 -2.09 7.95 -0.38
C PHE A 24 -1.84 6.73 0.50
N VAL A 25 -2.49 6.75 1.66
CA VAL A 25 -2.57 5.64 2.60
C VAL A 25 -4.02 5.35 2.93
N LEU A 26 -4.48 4.13 2.67
CA LEU A 26 -5.80 3.68 3.08
C LEU A 26 -5.71 2.94 4.42
N PHE A 27 -6.43 3.46 5.42
CA PHE A 27 -6.66 2.85 6.74
C PHE A 27 -8.01 2.16 6.76
N LEU A 28 -8.05 0.89 7.14
CA LEU A 28 -9.28 0.12 7.30
C LEU A 28 -9.46 -0.30 8.74
N THR A 29 -10.71 -0.58 9.11
CA THR A 29 -11.08 -1.08 10.44
C THR A 29 -12.16 -2.12 10.25
N GLU A 30 -11.99 -3.30 10.84
CA GLU A 30 -12.99 -4.36 10.78
C GLU A 30 -14.19 -3.97 11.66
N LYS A 31 -15.37 -3.87 11.06
CA LYS A 31 -16.58 -3.41 11.76
C LYS A 31 -17.20 -4.46 12.68
N VAL A 32 -17.05 -5.75 12.36
CA VAL A 32 -17.79 -6.84 13.03
C VAL A 32 -17.13 -7.26 14.34
N THR A 33 -15.81 -7.45 14.34
CA THR A 33 -15.07 -7.92 15.52
C THR A 33 -14.64 -6.79 16.44
N GLY A 34 -14.74 -5.53 15.99
CA GLY A 34 -14.16 -4.38 16.67
C GLY A 34 -12.63 -4.39 16.73
N LYS A 35 -11.97 -5.40 16.13
CA LYS A 35 -10.50 -5.42 16.03
C LYS A 35 -10.06 -4.27 15.15
N SER A 36 -9.18 -3.44 15.70
CA SER A 36 -8.50 -2.38 14.97
C SER A 36 -7.42 -3.00 14.10
N LEU A 37 -7.82 -3.78 13.09
CA LEU A 37 -6.92 -4.27 12.06
C LEU A 37 -6.66 -3.13 11.08
N VAL A 38 -5.54 -2.44 11.26
CA VAL A 38 -5.14 -1.32 10.41
C VAL A 38 -4.44 -1.89 9.19
N TYR A 39 -5.17 -1.93 8.08
CA TYR A 39 -4.53 -2.09 6.79
C TYR A 39 -3.86 -0.78 6.43
N GLN A 40 -2.61 -0.85 5.96
CA GLN A 40 -1.92 0.29 5.38
C GLN A 40 -1.70 -0.05 3.91
N LEU A 41 -2.51 0.52 3.00
CA LEU A 41 -2.35 0.35 1.56
C LEU A 41 -1.74 1.60 0.95
N PHE A 42 -0.61 1.47 0.27
CA PHE A 42 -0.02 2.54 -0.52
C PHE A 42 -0.66 2.57 -1.91
N ILE A 43 -1.20 3.72 -2.29
CA ILE A 43 -1.83 3.93 -3.60
C ILE A 43 -1.06 5.05 -4.31
N GLU A 44 -0.59 4.72 -5.52
CA GLU A 44 0.21 5.60 -6.37
C GLU A 44 -0.51 5.85 -7.70
N PRO A 45 -1.28 6.94 -7.86
CA PRO A 45 -1.73 7.36 -9.18
C PRO A 45 -0.53 7.81 -10.01
N LYS A 46 -0.43 7.32 -11.25
CA LYS A 46 0.68 7.64 -12.15
C LYS A 46 0.19 7.92 -13.56
N GLY A 47 0.76 8.96 -14.19
CA GLY A 47 0.59 9.18 -15.63
C GLY A 47 1.27 8.08 -16.44
N GLN A 48 0.72 7.70 -17.59
CA GLN A 48 1.20 6.55 -18.38
C GLN A 48 2.71 6.62 -18.68
N HIS A 49 3.22 7.80 -19.01
CA HIS A 49 4.65 8.02 -19.30
C HIS A 49 5.58 7.84 -18.09
N LEU A 50 5.06 7.91 -16.86
CA LEU A 50 5.84 7.77 -15.64
C LEU A 50 5.92 6.33 -15.12
N ILE A 51 5.02 5.45 -15.59
CA ILE A 51 4.93 4.07 -15.10
C ILE A 51 6.25 3.32 -15.32
N SER A 52 6.83 3.41 -16.52
CA SER A 52 8.09 2.69 -16.85
C SER A 52 9.28 3.21 -16.05
N TYR A 53 9.38 4.54 -15.85
CA TYR A 53 10.47 5.16 -15.11
C TYR A 53 10.40 4.85 -13.60
N GLU A 54 9.20 4.66 -13.07
CA GLU A 54 8.97 4.45 -11.65
C GLU A 54 8.73 2.99 -11.24
N GLN A 55 8.98 2.02 -12.13
CA GLN A 55 8.82 0.58 -11.85
C GLN A 55 9.55 0.11 -10.58
N TRP A 56 10.68 0.74 -10.24
CA TRP A 56 11.42 0.42 -9.01
C TRP A 56 10.57 0.62 -7.75
N LYS A 57 9.59 1.54 -7.75
CA LYS A 57 8.68 1.73 -6.60
C LYS A 57 7.71 0.56 -6.45
N GLU A 58 7.18 0.02 -7.55
CA GLU A 58 6.35 -1.20 -7.50
C GLU A 58 7.17 -2.38 -6.98
N ALA A 59 8.43 -2.50 -7.43
CA ALA A 59 9.33 -3.54 -6.91
C ALA A 59 9.58 -3.37 -5.41
N PHE A 60 9.81 -2.14 -4.94
CA PHE A 60 9.99 -1.84 -3.52
C PHE A 60 8.73 -2.15 -2.70
N LEU A 61 7.55 -1.77 -3.18
CA LEU A 61 6.27 -2.07 -2.51
C LEU A 61 6.02 -3.58 -2.38
N LYS A 62 6.33 -4.36 -3.42
CA LYS A 62 6.31 -5.84 -3.36
C LYS A 62 7.30 -6.39 -2.34
N GLN A 63 8.50 -5.81 -2.29
CA GLN A 63 9.52 -6.20 -1.33
C GLN A 63 9.05 -5.93 0.12
N ILE A 64 8.41 -4.79 0.36
CA ILE A 64 7.79 -4.48 1.66
C ILE A 64 6.80 -5.57 2.05
N GLU A 65 5.86 -5.95 1.19
CA GLU A 65 4.89 -7.01 1.52
C GLU A 65 5.57 -8.35 1.84
N ALA A 66 6.60 -8.73 1.08
CA ALA A 66 7.31 -10.00 1.27
C ALA A 66 8.20 -10.03 2.53
N GLU A 67 8.85 -8.92 2.88
CA GLU A 67 9.92 -8.89 3.88
C GLU A 67 9.56 -8.14 5.17
N HIS A 68 8.43 -7.44 5.21
CA HIS A 68 8.07 -6.64 6.38
C HIS A 68 7.97 -7.49 7.65
N ARG A 69 8.53 -6.95 8.73
CA ARG A 69 8.37 -7.48 10.09
C ARG A 69 7.66 -6.43 10.92
N LEU A 70 6.42 -6.70 11.31
CA LEU A 70 5.65 -5.82 12.16
C LEU A 70 5.98 -6.12 13.62
N THR A 71 6.64 -5.16 14.26
CA THR A 71 6.71 -5.15 15.73
C THR A 71 5.53 -4.33 16.23
N VAL A 72 4.48 -5.00 16.68
CA VAL A 72 3.28 -4.33 17.22
C VAL A 72 3.64 -3.77 18.61
N VAL A 73 3.88 -2.46 18.69
CA VAL A 73 4.23 -1.78 19.94
C VAL A 73 2.99 -1.46 20.80
N PHE A 74 1.80 -1.41 20.19
CA PHE A 74 0.54 -1.11 20.87
C PHE A 74 -0.29 -2.38 21.09
N GLN A 75 -0.52 -2.74 22.35
CA GLN A 75 -1.39 -3.86 22.72
C GLN A 75 -2.81 -3.60 22.15
N ASN A 76 -3.41 -4.63 21.53
CA ASN A 76 -4.75 -4.64 20.92
C ASN A 76 -4.93 -3.97 19.54
N ARG A 77 -3.84 -3.68 18.80
CA ARG A 77 -3.93 -3.28 17.38
C ARG A 77 -3.13 -4.22 16.50
N ASP A 78 -3.82 -4.94 15.63
CA ASP A 78 -3.20 -5.71 14.58
C ASP A 78 -2.94 -4.79 13.38
N TYR A 79 -1.77 -4.92 12.76
CA TYR A 79 -1.43 -4.18 11.55
C TYR A 79 -1.24 -5.16 10.41
N LYS A 80 -1.70 -4.80 9.22
CA LYS A 80 -1.38 -5.52 7.99
C LYS A 80 -0.88 -4.52 6.96
N LEU A 81 0.35 -4.69 6.53
CA LEU A 81 0.92 -3.89 5.47
C LEU A 81 0.61 -4.59 4.14
N VAL A 82 -0.06 -3.88 3.25
CA VAL A 82 -0.38 -4.38 1.92
C VAL A 82 -0.05 -3.29 0.92
N TRP A 83 0.28 -3.64 -0.31
CA TRP A 83 0.48 -2.66 -1.36
C TRP A 83 -0.51 -2.93 -2.50
N LEU A 84 -0.67 -1.93 -3.37
CA LEU A 84 -1.47 -2.04 -4.57
C LEU A 84 -0.62 -1.64 -5.79
N PRO A 85 -0.89 -2.21 -6.98
CA PRO A 85 -0.33 -1.76 -8.24
C PRO A 85 -0.46 -0.24 -8.42
N PHE A 86 0.35 0.35 -9.29
CA PHE A 86 0.11 1.73 -9.67
C PHE A 86 -1.30 1.90 -10.22
N TYR A 87 -1.98 2.94 -9.74
CA TYR A 87 -3.26 3.32 -10.30
C TYR A 87 -3.04 4.14 -11.56
N ASN A 88 -3.59 3.67 -12.68
CA ASN A 88 -3.73 4.47 -13.88
C ASN A 88 -5.04 4.11 -14.58
N GLU A 89 -5.90 5.10 -14.78
CA GLU A 89 -7.24 4.94 -15.36
C GLU A 89 -7.24 4.21 -16.70
N GLN A 90 -6.22 4.44 -17.54
CA GLN A 90 -6.19 3.99 -18.92
C GLN A 90 -5.53 2.62 -19.10
N VAL A 91 -4.47 2.33 -18.33
CA VAL A 91 -3.62 1.15 -18.59
C VAL A 91 -3.50 0.17 -17.43
N LYS A 92 -3.78 0.58 -16.19
CA LYS A 92 -3.61 -0.29 -15.00
C LYS A 92 -4.86 -0.42 -14.13
N LYS A 93 -5.97 0.19 -14.53
CA LYS A 93 -7.21 0.22 -13.74
C LYS A 93 -7.69 -1.19 -13.37
N GLN A 94 -7.74 -2.10 -14.35
CA GLN A 94 -8.21 -3.47 -14.10
C GLN A 94 -7.29 -4.21 -13.12
N GLU A 95 -5.96 -4.16 -13.34
CA GLU A 95 -4.96 -4.77 -12.45
C GLU A 95 -5.09 -4.23 -11.02
N PHE A 96 -5.27 -2.92 -10.88
CA PHE A 96 -5.49 -2.27 -9.59
C PHE A 96 -6.79 -2.74 -8.92
N GLU A 97 -7.90 -2.74 -9.66
CA GLU A 97 -9.22 -3.12 -9.11
C GLU A 97 -9.25 -4.59 -8.69
N ASP A 98 -8.69 -5.49 -9.50
CA ASP A 98 -8.61 -6.92 -9.18
C ASP A 98 -7.83 -7.16 -7.90
N GLU A 99 -6.68 -6.49 -7.76
CA GLU A 99 -5.82 -6.60 -6.60
C GLU A 99 -6.45 -5.94 -5.36
N PHE A 100 -7.11 -4.80 -5.55
CA PHE A 100 -7.89 -4.14 -4.51
C PHE A 100 -9.00 -5.06 -3.97
N GLN A 101 -9.76 -5.71 -4.84
CA GLN A 101 -10.78 -6.68 -4.41
C GLN A 101 -10.15 -7.88 -3.70
N ARG A 102 -9.04 -8.43 -4.22
CA ARG A 102 -8.31 -9.56 -3.62
C ARG A 102 -7.86 -9.26 -2.19
N VAL A 103 -7.38 -8.05 -1.93
CA VAL A 103 -6.85 -7.64 -0.63
C VAL A 103 -7.96 -7.38 0.39
N LEU A 104 -9.10 -6.85 -0.07
CA LEU A 104 -10.18 -6.37 0.79
C LEU A 104 -11.30 -7.38 1.02
N LEU A 105 -11.54 -8.29 0.08
CA LEU A 105 -12.53 -9.33 0.23
C LEU A 105 -11.86 -10.58 0.83
N PRO A 106 -12.32 -11.09 1.99
CA PRO A 106 -11.89 -12.40 2.43
C PRO A 106 -12.30 -13.43 1.37
N LYS A 107 -11.40 -14.37 1.04
CA LYS A 107 -11.78 -15.54 0.27
C LYS A 107 -12.87 -16.30 1.07
N PRO A 108 -13.92 -16.81 0.40
CA PRO A 108 -14.97 -17.58 1.06
C PRO A 108 -14.43 -18.82 1.76
#